data_AF-F2DW13-F1
#
_entry.id   AF-F2DW13-F1
#
_cell.length_a   1.000
_cell.length_b   1.000
_cell.length_c   1.000
_cell.angle_alpha   90.00
_cell.angle_beta   90.00
_cell.angle_gamma   90.00
#
_symmetry.space_group_name_H-M   'P 1'
#
loop_
_entity.id
_entity.type
_entity.pdbx_description
1 polymer ?
#
loop_
_entity_poly.entity_id
_entity_poly.type
_entity_poly.pdbx_seq_one_letter_code
_entity_poly.pdbx_strand_id
1 'polypeptide(L)' 'MRNDLLLQEVDAKLAAMAPEPVDDATFIRSVQQSDAWNTFRHDFADEMFAEYLATHAKLAME' A
#
# COMPACT_ATOMS: atom_id res chain seq x y z
N MET A 1 -24.84 -7.60 -0.20
CA MET A 1 -24.43 -7.15 -1.54
C MET A 1 -24.62 -5.64 -1.63
N ARG A 2 -23.68 -4.88 -1.03
CA ARG A 2 -23.67 -3.41 -0.93
C ARG A 2 -22.34 -3.01 -0.30
N ASN A 3 -21.26 -3.09 -1.06
CA ASN A 3 -19.96 -2.52 -0.68
C ASN A 3 -19.13 -2.08 -1.91
N ASP A 4 -19.48 -2.55 -3.11
CA ASP A 4 -18.70 -2.27 -4.33
C ASP A 4 -19.00 -0.89 -4.96
N LEU A 5 -20.08 -0.21 -4.54
CA LEU A 5 -20.48 1.09 -5.08
C LEU A 5 -19.57 2.24 -4.59
N LEU A 6 -18.98 2.13 -3.40
CA LEU A 6 -18.09 3.16 -2.87
C LEU A 6 -16.71 3.15 -3.54
N LEU A 7 -16.25 2.00 -4.04
CA LEU A 7 -14.96 1.90 -4.74
C LEU A 7 -14.99 2.62 -6.10
N GLN A 8 -16.04 2.44 -6.91
CA GLN A 8 -16.11 3.07 -8.23
C GLN A 8 -16.17 4.60 -8.17
N GLU A 9 -16.88 5.17 -7.20
CA GLU A 9 -16.92 6.63 -7.00
C GLU A 9 -15.57 7.19 -6.56
N VAL A 10 -14.84 6.43 -5.72
CA VAL A 10 -13.47 6.77 -5.31
C VAL A 10 -12.50 6.65 -6.49
N ASP A 11 -12.61 5.61 -7.31
CA ASP A 11 -11.78 5.41 -8.51
C ASP A 11 -12.01 6.53 -9.53
N ALA A 12 -13.27 6.89 -9.79
CA ALA A 12 -13.61 7.99 -10.69
C ALA A 12 -13.06 9.34 -10.17
N LYS A 13 -13.11 9.54 -8.84
CA LYS A 13 -12.55 10.74 -8.21
C LYS A 13 -11.02 10.78 -8.30
N LEU A 14 -10.34 9.66 -8.06
CA LEU A 14 -8.89 9.54 -8.20
C LEU A 14 -8.44 9.75 -9.64
N ALA A 15 -9.15 9.18 -10.62
CA ALA A 15 -8.86 9.36 -12.04
C ALA A 15 -9.06 10.82 -12.53
N ALA A 16 -9.97 11.56 -11.88
CA ALA A 16 -10.23 12.96 -12.18
C ALA A 16 -9.25 13.93 -11.48
N MET A 17 -8.45 13.46 -10.52
CA MET A 17 -7.44 14.29 -9.87
C MET A 17 -6.28 14.55 -10.82
N ALA A 18 -5.88 15.82 -10.95
CA ALA A 18 -4.65 16.17 -11.62
C ALA A 18 -3.47 15.56 -10.82
N PRO A 19 -2.51 14.89 -11.48
CA PRO A 19 -1.31 14.43 -10.80
C PRO A 19 -0.60 15.63 -10.18
N GLU A 20 -0.34 15.58 -8.88
CA GLU A 20 0.47 16.63 -8.26
C GLU A 20 1.85 16.65 -8.91
N PRO A 21 2.41 17.84 -9.17
CA PRO A 21 3.77 17.96 -9.66
C PRO A 21 4.70 17.31 -8.64
N VAL A 22 5.37 16.26 -9.10
CA VAL A 22 6.26 15.45 -8.28
C VAL A 22 7.49 16.30 -7.93
N ASP A 23 7.57 16.76 -6.68
CA ASP A 23 8.75 17.47 -6.16
C ASP A 23 9.74 16.45 -5.59
N ASP A 24 10.91 16.37 -6.22
CA ASP A 24 12.00 15.47 -5.83
C ASP A 24 12.45 15.68 -4.37
N ALA A 25 12.24 16.88 -3.81
CA ALA A 25 12.54 17.21 -2.42
C ALA A 25 11.55 16.60 -1.41
N THR A 26 10.36 16.22 -1.85
CA THR A 26 9.34 15.57 -0.99
C THR A 26 9.52 14.06 -0.87
N PHE A 27 10.46 13.48 -1.63
CA PHE A 27 10.73 12.04 -1.56
C PHE A 27 11.51 11.68 -0.31
N ILE A 28 10.92 10.79 0.47
CA ILE A 28 11.63 10.05 1.48
C ILE A 28 12.51 9.01 0.76
N ARG A 29 13.79 9.35 0.57
CA ARG A 29 14.76 8.47 -0.10
C ARG A 29 15.29 7.36 0.81
N SER A 30 15.25 7.56 2.11
CA SER A 30 15.66 6.57 3.11
C SER A 30 14.98 6.83 4.44
N VAL A 31 14.62 5.76 5.14
CA VAL A 31 14.18 5.82 6.53
C VAL A 31 15.18 5.04 7.36
N GLN A 32 15.73 5.68 8.40
CA GLN A 32 16.52 4.96 9.40
C GLN A 32 15.60 4.07 10.22
N GLN A 33 15.85 2.77 10.20
CA GLN A 33 15.12 1.80 10.99
C GLN A 33 15.93 1.43 12.23
N SER A 34 15.27 1.42 13.39
CA SER A 34 15.90 0.94 14.62
C SER A 34 15.82 -0.58 14.70
N ASP A 35 16.71 -1.18 15.49
CA ASP A 35 16.69 -2.61 15.75
C ASP A 35 15.34 -3.05 16.36
N ALA A 36 14.78 -2.24 17.26
CA ALA A 36 13.48 -2.50 17.87
C ALA A 36 12.33 -2.53 16.83
N TRP A 37 12.38 -1.67 15.82
CA TRP A 37 11.41 -1.68 14.73
C TRP A 37 11.55 -2.94 13.87
N ASN A 38 12.79 -3.34 13.57
CA ASN A 38 13.07 -4.54 12.79
C ASN A 38 12.61 -5.82 13.52
N THR A 39 12.87 -5.92 14.83
CA THR A 39 12.38 -7.03 15.66
C THR A 39 10.86 -7.08 15.69
N PHE A 40 10.18 -5.95 15.91
CA PHE A 40 8.73 -5.89 15.89
C PHE A 40 8.14 -6.35 14.54
N ARG A 41 8.74 -5.90 13.43
CA ARG A 41 8.30 -6.33 12.10
C ARG A 41 8.45 -7.83 11.90
N HIS A 42 9.59 -8.37 12.29
CA HIS A 42 9.86 -9.79 12.17
C HIS A 42 8.86 -10.63 12.97
N ASP A 43 8.64 -10.27 14.23
CA ASP A 43 7.84 -11.07 15.16
C ASP A 43 6.33 -11.00 14.86
N PHE A 44 5.85 -9.92 14.26
CA PHE A 44 4.40 -9.65 14.18
C PHE A 44 3.84 -9.30 12.81
N ALA A 45 4.68 -8.89 11.84
CA ALA A 45 4.19 -8.29 10.60
C ALA A 45 4.67 -9.02 9.33
N ASP A 46 5.89 -9.55 9.30
CA ASP A 46 6.50 -10.05 8.07
C ASP A 46 5.75 -11.25 7.47
N GLU A 47 5.34 -12.22 8.30
CA GLU A 47 4.56 -13.38 7.84
C GLU A 47 3.18 -12.96 7.33
N MET A 48 2.51 -12.08 8.06
CA MET A 48 1.18 -11.56 7.68
C MET A 48 1.23 -10.74 6.38
N PHE A 49 2.29 -9.97 6.17
CA PHE A 49 2.53 -9.25 4.91
C PHE A 49 2.86 -10.20 3.75
N ALA A 50 3.60 -11.29 4.00
CA ALA A 50 3.90 -12.29 2.99
C ALA A 50 2.63 -12.99 2.49
N GLU A 51 1.73 -13.37 3.40
CA GLU A 51 0.44 -13.96 3.06
C GLU A 51 -0.46 -13.00 2.27
N TYR A 52 -0.51 -11.73 2.70
CA TYR A 52 -1.24 -10.68 1.99
C TYR A 52 -0.75 -10.52 0.55
N LEU A 53 0.57 -10.44 0.35
CA LEU A 53 1.18 -10.29 -0.98
C LEU A 53 0.92 -11.51 -1.87
N ALA A 54 1.06 -12.73 -1.33
CA ALA A 54 0.78 -13.95 -2.08
C ALA A 54 -0.70 -14.03 -2.52
N THR A 55 -1.61 -13.63 -1.63
CA THR A 55 -3.05 -13.61 -1.91
C THR A 55 -3.41 -12.57 -2.98
N HIS A 56 -2.85 -11.36 -2.87
CA HIS A 56 -3.06 -10.30 -3.86
C HIS A 56 -2.47 -10.64 -5.22
N ALA A 57 -1.28 -11.25 -5.27
CA ALA A 57 -0.68 -11.70 -6.51
C ALA A 57 -1.57 -12.74 -7.21
N LYS A 58 -2.19 -13.65 -6.45
CA LYS A 58 -3.15 -14.62 -7.00
C LYS A 58 -4.40 -13.94 -7.56
N LEU A 59 -4.98 -13.00 -6.82
CA LEU A 59 -6.14 -12.21 -7.27
C LEU A 59 -5.85 -11.37 -8.52
N ALA A 60 -4.63 -10.83 -8.66
CA ALA A 60 -4.24 -10.07 -9.85
C ALA A 60 -4.01 -10.93 -11.10
N MET A 61 -3.92 -12.25 -10.95
CA MET A 61 -3.79 -13.22 -12.04
C MET A 61 -5.13 -13.85 -12.46
N GLU A 62 -6.21 -13.59 -11.72
CA GLU A 62 -7.59 -14.00 -12.01
C GLU A 62 -8.33 -12.91 -12.81
#